data_AF-A0A532EGW4-F1
#
_entry.id   AF-A0A532EGW4-F1
#
_cell.length_a   1.000
_cell.length_b   1.000
_cell.length_c   1.000
_cell.angle_alpha   90.00
_cell.angle_beta   90.00
_cell.angle_gamma   90.00
#
_symmetry.space_group_name_H-M   'P 1'
#
loop_
_entity.id
_entity.type
_entity.pdbx_description
1 polymer ?
#
loop_
_entity_poly.entity_id
_entity_poly.type
_entity_poly.pdbx_seq_one_letter_code
_entity_poly.pdbx_strand_id
1 'polypeptide(L)'
;AGGTGHAESVEVVYDPAKVSYTALLDAFWHNVDPVTPNAQFCDHGSQYRAVIFYLGDEEKRLAEESKGAIEQSGRLPGRIVTELTLASTFYPAEDYHQDFYKKNPVRYKFYKYSCGRAQRLEDLWGAP
;
A
#
# COMPACT_ATOMS: atom_id res chain seq x y z
N ALA A 1 3.46 12.01 -14.90
CA ALA A 1 2.82 13.27 -14.50
C ALA A 1 1.79 12.96 -13.41
N GLY A 2 1.69 13.77 -12.36
CA GLY A 2 0.64 13.71 -11.35
C GLY A 2 -0.30 14.90 -11.53
N GLY A 3 -1.60 14.71 -11.40
CA GLY A 3 -2.57 15.79 -11.64
C GLY A 3 -3.99 15.34 -11.99
N THR A 4 -4.20 14.03 -12.19
CA THR A 4 -5.52 13.45 -12.48
C THR A 4 -6.33 13.11 -11.21
N GLY A 5 -5.68 13.09 -10.04
CA GLY A 5 -6.27 12.63 -8.78
C GLY A 5 -6.23 11.11 -8.54
N HIS A 6 -5.86 10.32 -9.57
CA HIS A 6 -5.71 8.87 -9.44
C HIS A 6 -4.55 8.49 -8.49
N ALA A 7 -4.63 7.29 -7.91
CA ALA A 7 -3.55 6.64 -7.17
C ALA A 7 -3.06 5.43 -7.95
N GLU A 8 -1.75 5.21 -8.00
CA GLU A 8 -1.21 3.93 -8.43
C GLU A 8 -1.64 2.86 -7.43
N SER A 9 -2.35 1.84 -7.93
CA SER A 9 -3.09 0.90 -7.09
C SER A 9 -2.98 -0.51 -7.64
N VAL A 10 -3.14 -1.50 -6.75
CA VAL A 10 -3.24 -2.91 -7.11
C VAL A 10 -4.63 -3.40 -6.77
N GLU A 11 -5.35 -3.91 -7.76
CA GLU A 11 -6.60 -4.64 -7.54
C GLU A 11 -6.27 -6.09 -7.17
N VAL A 12 -6.77 -6.55 -6.01
CA VAL A 12 -6.50 -7.89 -5.48
C VAL A 12 -7.79 -8.70 -5.49
N VAL A 13 -7.86 -9.67 -6.39
CA VAL A 13 -8.92 -10.69 -6.39
C VAL A 13 -8.44 -11.88 -5.55
N TYR A 14 -9.23 -12.26 -4.54
CA TYR A 14 -8.86 -13.32 -3.60
C TYR A 14 -10.04 -14.24 -3.28
N ASP A 15 -9.73 -15.43 -2.77
CA ASP A 15 -10.70 -16.41 -2.28
C ASP A 15 -10.79 -16.30 -0.75
N PRO A 16 -11.91 -15.81 -0.18
CA PRO A 16 -12.08 -15.65 1.27
C PRO A 16 -11.94 -16.94 2.07
N ALA A 17 -12.08 -18.11 1.43
CA ALA A 17 -11.86 -19.40 2.09
C ALA A 17 -10.37 -19.75 2.26
N LYS A 18 -9.47 -19.03 1.57
CA LYS A 18 -8.02 -19.26 1.60
C LYS A 18 -7.24 -18.13 2.27
N VAL A 19 -7.70 -16.89 2.12
CA VAL A 19 -7.08 -15.71 2.74
C VAL A 19 -8.16 -14.72 3.15
N SER A 20 -8.06 -14.19 4.36
CA SER A 20 -9.01 -13.19 4.87
C SER A 20 -8.62 -11.79 4.43
N TYR A 21 -9.61 -10.88 4.39
CA TYR A 21 -9.36 -9.46 4.17
C TYR A 21 -8.39 -8.87 5.22
N THR A 22 -8.50 -9.28 6.49
CA THR A 22 -7.57 -8.88 7.55
C THR A 22 -6.12 -9.29 7.26
N ALA A 23 -5.90 -10.47 6.67
CA ALA A 23 -4.55 -10.88 6.26
C ALA A 23 -4.01 -10.02 5.09
N LEU A 24 -4.89 -9.58 4.18
CA LEU A 24 -4.52 -8.63 3.13
C LEU A 24 -4.20 -7.24 3.69
N LEU A 25 -4.95 -6.78 4.69
CA LEU A 25 -4.67 -5.53 5.41
C LEU A 25 -3.31 -5.61 6.12
N ASP A 26 -3.04 -6.69 6.85
CA ASP A 26 -1.74 -6.91 7.50
C ASP A 26 -0.58 -6.89 6.50
N ALA A 27 -0.74 -7.59 5.36
CA ALA A 27 0.23 -7.56 4.28
C ALA A 27 0.40 -6.14 3.71
N PHE A 28 -0.68 -5.37 3.56
CA PHE A 28 -0.63 -3.99 3.10
C PHE A 28 0.20 -3.11 4.06
N TRP A 29 -0.11 -3.13 5.36
CA TRP A 29 0.55 -2.29 6.36
C TRP A 29 2.06 -2.52 6.43
N HIS A 30 2.49 -3.79 6.33
CA HIS A 30 3.90 -4.17 6.33
C HIS A 30 4.62 -3.93 5.00
N ASN A 31 3.92 -3.47 3.95
CA ASN A 31 4.51 -3.21 2.64
C ASN A 31 4.50 -1.74 2.23
N VAL A 32 3.87 -0.85 2.99
CA VAL A 32 3.79 0.59 2.72
C VAL A 32 4.43 1.42 3.84
N ASP A 33 4.76 2.68 3.55
CA ASP A 33 5.00 3.71 4.55
C ASP A 33 3.68 4.46 4.84
N PRO A 34 2.98 4.15 5.94
CA PRO A 34 1.65 4.69 6.22
C PRO A 34 1.69 6.06 6.91
N VAL A 35 2.87 6.64 7.18
CA VAL A 35 3.03 7.92 7.91
C VAL A 35 3.56 9.04 7.02
N THR A 36 4.10 8.72 5.84
CA THR A 36 4.59 9.73 4.88
C THR A 36 3.49 10.12 3.89
N PRO A 37 3.03 11.38 3.87
CA PRO A 37 1.96 11.81 2.97
C PRO A 37 2.46 11.94 1.52
N ASN A 38 1.63 11.54 0.56
CA ASN A 38 1.86 11.72 -0.89
C ASN A 38 3.23 11.22 -1.38
N ALA A 39 3.74 10.14 -0.78
CA ALA A 39 4.98 9.51 -1.21
C ALA A 39 5.03 8.07 -0.72
N GLN A 40 5.82 7.25 -1.41
CA GLN A 40 6.32 5.98 -0.91
C GLN A 40 7.82 5.91 -1.17
N PHE A 41 8.60 5.79 -0.10
CA PHE A 41 10.05 5.64 -0.18
C PHE A 41 10.71 6.80 -0.96
N CYS A 42 11.24 6.55 -2.16
CA CYS A 42 11.87 7.55 -3.03
C CYS A 42 10.89 8.18 -4.04
N ASP A 43 9.65 7.69 -4.13
CA ASP A 43 8.66 8.14 -5.08
C ASP A 43 7.74 9.19 -4.45
N HIS A 44 7.72 10.39 -5.04
CA HIS A 44 6.96 11.54 -4.52
C HIS A 44 5.86 11.98 -5.49
N GLY A 45 4.67 12.23 -4.95
CA GLY A 45 3.49 12.64 -5.70
C GLY A 45 2.22 12.01 -5.14
N SER A 46 1.08 12.69 -5.33
CA SER A 46 -0.22 12.21 -4.82
C SER A 46 -0.61 10.85 -5.40
N GLN A 47 -0.10 10.47 -6.57
CA GLN A 47 -0.30 9.14 -7.14
C GLN A 47 0.33 8.02 -6.31
N TYR A 48 1.31 8.31 -5.46
CA TYR A 48 1.97 7.35 -4.57
C TYR A 48 1.45 7.43 -3.13
N ARG A 49 0.33 8.11 -2.86
CA ARG A 49 -0.23 8.12 -1.50
C ARG A 49 -0.66 6.72 -1.08
N ALA A 50 -0.47 6.37 0.20
CA ALA A 50 -1.02 5.14 0.76
C ALA A 50 -2.54 5.27 0.88
N VAL A 51 -3.27 4.30 0.33
CA VAL A 51 -4.74 4.28 0.34
C VAL A 51 -5.25 2.84 0.31
N ILE A 52 -6.31 2.57 1.07
CA ILE A 52 -7.10 1.34 1.00
C ILE A 52 -8.46 1.71 0.38
N PHE A 53 -8.74 1.12 -0.78
CA PHE A 53 -10.04 1.23 -1.44
C PHE A 53 -10.92 0.05 -1.02
N TYR A 54 -11.91 0.29 -0.17
CA TYR A 54 -12.84 -0.75 0.29
C TYR A 54 -14.07 -0.82 -0.62
N LEU A 55 -14.67 -2.01 -0.78
CA LEU A 55 -15.85 -2.23 -1.63
C LEU A 55 -17.18 -2.17 -0.87
N GLY A 56 -17.18 -2.36 0.45
CA GLY A 56 -18.40 -2.35 1.26
C GLY A 56 -18.16 -2.15 2.75
N ASP A 57 -19.24 -2.16 3.53
CA ASP A 57 -19.21 -1.79 4.95
C ASP A 57 -18.33 -2.71 5.80
N GLU A 58 -18.28 -4.00 5.50
CA GLU A 58 -17.43 -4.94 6.25
C GLU A 58 -15.94 -4.71 5.99
N GLU A 59 -15.54 -4.48 4.74
CA GLU A 59 -14.16 -4.11 4.42
C GLU A 59 -13.79 -2.76 5.04
N LYS A 60 -14.70 -1.78 5.00
CA LYS A 60 -14.52 -0.49 5.66
C LYS A 60 -14.27 -0.66 7.17
N ARG A 61 -15.14 -1.40 7.85
CA ARG A 61 -15.03 -1.67 9.29
C ARG A 61 -13.70 -2.33 9.64
N LEU A 62 -13.32 -3.38 8.90
CA LEU A 62 -12.05 -4.09 9.12
C LEU A 62 -10.83 -3.21 8.83
N ALA A 63 -10.88 -2.36 7.80
CA ALA A 63 -9.81 -1.43 7.49
C ALA A 63 -9.64 -0.37 8.59
N GLU A 64 -10.75 0.20 9.08
CA GLU A 64 -10.77 1.14 10.20
C GLU A 64 -10.24 0.50 11.49
N GLU A 65 -10.67 -0.72 11.81
CA GLU A 65 -10.17 -1.49 12.96
C GLU A 65 -8.68 -1.77 12.85
N SER A 66 -8.20 -2.20 11.68
CA SER A 66 -6.76 -2.47 11.47
C SER A 66 -5.92 -1.22 11.62
N LYS A 67 -6.37 -0.08 11.08
CA LYS A 67 -5.72 1.22 11.24
C LYS A 67 -5.69 1.64 12.71
N GLY A 68 -6.84 1.54 13.39
CA GLY A 68 -6.97 1.90 14.80
C GLY A 68 -6.08 1.04 15.71
N ALA A 69 -5.96 -0.26 15.43
CA ALA A 69 -5.08 -1.15 16.19
C ALA A 69 -3.60 -0.73 16.07
N ILE A 70 -3.15 -0.33 14.88
CA ILE A 70 -1.78 0.16 14.67
C ILE A 70 -1.57 1.51 15.38
N GLU A 71 -2.53 2.44 15.28
CA GLU A 71 -2.46 3.73 15.98
C GLU A 71 -2.36 3.54 17.50
N GLN A 72 -3.16 2.62 18.06
CA GLN A 72 -3.15 2.30 19.50
C GLN A 72 -1.86 1.60 19.95
N SER A 73 -1.21 0.84 19.07
CA SER A 73 0.05 0.15 19.39
C SER A 73 1.21 1.12 19.68
N GLY A 74 1.14 2.35 19.17
CA GLY A 74 2.25 3.30 19.23
C GLY A 74 3.49 2.88 18.44
N ARG A 75 3.39 1.85 17.58
CA ARG A 75 4.52 1.29 16.81
C ARG A 75 5.16 2.30 15.86
N LEU A 76 4.34 3.13 15.23
CA LEU A 76 4.75 4.00 14.14
C LEU A 76 5.11 5.41 14.63
N PRO A 77 6.14 6.04 14.05
CA PRO A 77 6.56 7.40 14.41
C PRO A 77 5.63 8.43 13.78
N GLY A 78 4.43 8.59 14.34
CA GLY A 78 3.47 9.62 13.94
C GLY A 78 2.09 9.09 13.55
N ARG A 79 1.25 10.00 13.05
CA ARG A 79 -0.12 9.69 12.64
C ARG A 79 -0.14 8.91 11.33
N ILE A 80 -1.02 7.91 11.23
CA ILE A 80 -1.28 7.20 9.97
C ILE A 80 -2.03 8.11 9.00
N VAL A 81 -1.38 8.43 7.89
CA VAL A 81 -1.93 9.24 6.79
C VAL A 81 -2.62 8.41 5.71
N THR A 82 -2.55 7.07 5.79
CA THR A 82 -3.25 6.17 4.85
C THR A 82 -4.74 6.50 4.79
N GLU A 83 -5.22 6.76 3.57
CA GLU A 83 -6.62 7.02 3.26
C GLU A 83 -7.43 5.72 3.29
N LEU A 84 -8.66 5.79 3.81
CA LEU A 84 -9.65 4.72 3.70
C LEU A 84 -10.81 5.28 2.88
N THR A 85 -10.99 4.79 1.65
CA THR A 85 -11.90 5.41 0.68
C THR A 85 -12.76 4.33 0.01
N LEU A 86 -14.03 4.64 -0.28
CA LEU A 86 -14.86 3.75 -1.09
C LEU A 86 -14.23 3.58 -2.47
N ALA A 87 -14.09 2.34 -2.92
CA ALA A 87 -13.57 2.04 -4.25
C ALA A 87 -14.47 2.69 -5.32
N SER A 88 -13.82 3.24 -6.35
CA SER A 88 -14.48 3.74 -7.57
C SER A 88 -13.93 2.99 -8.78
N THR A 89 -14.26 3.43 -9.99
CA THR A 89 -13.80 2.79 -11.22
C THR A 89 -12.29 2.55 -11.22
N PHE A 90 -11.88 1.29 -11.31
CA PHE A 90 -10.49 0.90 -11.49
C PHE A 90 -10.14 0.94 -12.98
N TYR A 91 -9.07 1.64 -13.33
CA TYR A 91 -8.55 1.73 -14.69
C TYR A 91 -7.25 0.90 -14.76
N PRO A 92 -7.24 -0.25 -15.46
CA PRO A 92 -6.02 -1.02 -15.62
C PRO A 92 -4.91 -0.19 -16.26
N ALA A 93 -3.73 -0.22 -15.66
CA ALA A 93 -2.53 0.35 -16.26
C ALA A 93 -2.11 -0.44 -17.52
N GLU A 94 -1.30 0.18 -18.37
CA GLU A 94 -0.81 -0.42 -19.61
C GLU A 94 -0.06 -1.74 -19.39
N ASP A 95 -0.07 -2.62 -20.39
CA ASP A 95 0.46 -4.00 -20.28
C ASP A 95 1.94 -4.10 -19.83
N TYR A 96 2.74 -3.08 -20.11
CA TYR A 96 4.15 -3.07 -19.69
C TYR A 96 4.32 -2.82 -18.18
N HIS A 97 3.31 -2.25 -17.51
CA HIS A 97 3.27 -2.12 -16.04
C HIS A 97 2.83 -3.43 -15.37
N GLN A 98 1.99 -4.23 -16.04
CA GLN A 98 1.51 -5.49 -15.50
C GLN A 98 2.67 -6.48 -15.31
N ASP A 99 2.75 -7.12 -14.13
CA ASP A 99 3.82 -8.05 -13.77
C ASP A 99 5.25 -7.47 -13.94
N PHE A 100 5.43 -6.15 -13.79
CA PHE A 100 6.71 -5.49 -14.06
C PHE A 100 7.89 -6.14 -13.31
N TYR A 101 7.69 -6.54 -12.04
CA TYR A 101 8.74 -7.19 -11.24
C TYR A 101 9.19 -8.56 -11.79
N LYS A 102 8.30 -9.28 -12.49
CA LYS A 102 8.61 -10.56 -13.15
C LYS A 102 9.26 -10.35 -14.51
N LYS A 103 8.76 -9.37 -15.27
CA LYS A 103 9.25 -9.04 -16.62
C LYS A 103 10.62 -8.36 -16.60
N ASN A 104 10.91 -7.58 -15.56
CA ASN A 104 12.13 -6.78 -15.43
C ASN A 104 12.83 -6.99 -14.08
N PRO A 105 13.20 -8.23 -13.70
CA PRO A 105 13.60 -8.56 -12.33
C PRO A 105 14.89 -7.85 -11.88
N VAL A 106 15.87 -7.66 -12.77
CA VAL A 106 17.12 -6.96 -12.45
C VAL A 106 16.84 -5.48 -12.18
N ARG A 107 16.12 -4.82 -13.09
CA ARG A 107 15.76 -3.40 -12.96
C ARG A 107 14.89 -3.16 -11.73
N TYR A 108 13.91 -4.01 -11.48
CA TYR A 108 13.05 -3.92 -10.31
C TYR A 108 13.84 -4.09 -9.00
N LYS A 109 14.73 -5.09 -8.92
CA LYS A 109 15.58 -5.29 -7.74
C LYS A 109 16.51 -4.11 -7.48
N PHE A 110 17.19 -3.61 -8.51
CA PHE A 110 18.05 -2.44 -8.39
C PHE A 110 17.27 -1.23 -7.88
N TYR A 111 16.12 -0.95 -8.50
CA TYR A 111 15.25 0.15 -8.09
C TYR A 111 14.74 0.00 -6.66
N LYS A 112 14.19 -1.18 -6.28
CA LYS A 112 13.70 -1.44 -4.92
C LYS A 112 14.79 -1.23 -3.87
N TYR A 113 16.02 -1.64 -4.17
CA TYR A 113 17.19 -1.43 -3.30
C TYR A 113 17.56 0.05 -3.21
N SER A 114 17.77 0.72 -4.34
CA SER A 114 18.19 2.14 -4.37
C SER A 114 17.14 3.09 -3.80
N CYS A 115 15.86 2.70 -3.84
CA CYS A 115 14.75 3.48 -3.32
C CYS A 115 14.66 3.46 -1.78
N GLY A 116 15.46 2.63 -1.09
CA GLY A 116 15.48 2.57 0.38
C GLY A 116 14.26 1.89 1.00
N ARG A 117 13.43 1.19 0.20
CA ARG A 117 12.18 0.57 0.66
C ARG A 117 12.38 -0.40 1.82
N ALA A 118 13.37 -1.28 1.72
CA ALA A 118 13.64 -2.27 2.76
C ALA A 118 14.03 -1.60 4.09
N GLN A 119 14.96 -0.64 4.04
CA GLN A 119 15.39 0.11 5.22
C GLN A 119 14.21 0.84 5.87
N ARG A 120 13.38 1.52 5.06
CA ARG A 120 12.23 2.25 5.60
C ARG A 120 11.22 1.34 6.27
N LEU A 121 10.94 0.17 5.70
CA LEU A 121 10.02 -0.80 6.31
C LEU A 121 10.62 -1.40 7.59
N GLU A 122 11.93 -1.64 7.63
CA GLU A 122 12.64 -2.08 8.83
C GLU A 122 12.59 -1.02 9.95
N ASP A 123 12.76 0.26 9.62
CA ASP A 123 12.65 1.35 10.61
C ASP A 123 11.24 1.42 11.23
N LEU A 124 10.20 1.14 10.42
CA LEU A 124 8.79 1.20 10.85
C LEU A 124 8.34 -0.06 11.59
N TRP A 125 8.72 -1.24 11.10
CA TRP A 125 8.16 -2.53 11.53
C TRP A 125 9.19 -3.46 12.18
N GLY A 126 10.48 -3.18 12.02
CA GLY A 126 11.58 -3.99 12.55
C GLY A 126 12.14 -4.93 11.48
N ALA A 127 13.24 -5.61 11.80
CA ALA A 127 13.77 -6.64 10.93
C ALA A 127 12.73 -7.77 10.75
N PRO A 128 12.58 -8.32 9.52
CA PRO A 128 11.67 -9.42 9.25
C PRO A 128 12.03 -10.71 10.00
#